data_AF-A0A947I398-F1
#
_entry.id   AF-A0A947I398-F1
#
_cell.length_a   1.000
_cell.length_b   1.000
_cell.length_c   1.000
_cell.angle_alpha   90.00
_cell.angle_beta   90.00
_cell.angle_gamma   90.00
#
_symmetry.space_group_name_H-M   'P 1'
#
loop_
_entity.id
_entity.type
_entity.pdbx_description
1 polymer ?
#
loop_
_entity_poly.entity_id
_entity_poly.type
_entity_poly.pdbx_seq_one_letter_code
_entity_poly.pdbx_strand_id
1 'polypeptide(L)'
;MNLSALWQPLLLPLLNAHKSKHIVEIGAAKGLNTQNLVSFCIESDAKLDTIDTVTNQVLENLRNTNHNKFTFHNDYSFNALPKISGYDTVIIDGDHNWYTIFNELLIIEKDSRQIKNRPFPLVIIHDVGWPYGRRDLYYNPKVIPDSYRQTITQQGLLPNQGQPAEKGGFNKGFNHAFFEGNPKNGVLTAVEDFLEQSKEMLDLIIIPGFHGIGIICSRWEKESNIELSRFLESYEIRQPLAKHFEQLEYERVNQEILLFDSQEENELLKQDAAKRDENTRKILLELSDKEEVIHNLQILKEQKAIELSDKDKIIASLQKSLNEQIRKANELYKHARIRLKMLRSEIRMKQEELDKIDQDYREKENQLTEFQITLEKMQNSKSWRWTMPFRKFGSLVNQIIYSIIGFLHDIWTDFGKPCPILVRFIRHKLLKRWPPQELL
;
A
#
# COMPACT_ATOMS: atom_id res chain seq x y z
N MET A 1 -27.55 -25.24 30.62
CA MET A 1 -28.18 -26.42 29.93
C MET A 1 -29.71 -26.31 30.01
N ASN A 2 -30.50 -26.88 29.08
CA ASN A 2 -31.98 -26.73 29.01
C ASN A 2 -32.72 -27.94 29.61
N LEU A 3 -33.91 -27.72 30.18
CA LEU A 3 -34.82 -28.71 30.77
C LEU A 3 -35.00 -30.00 29.91
N SER A 4 -34.91 -29.91 28.59
CA SER A 4 -34.98 -31.07 27.69
C SER A 4 -33.95 -32.18 28.00
N ALA A 5 -32.80 -31.83 28.59
CA ALA A 5 -31.77 -32.80 28.99
C ALA A 5 -32.25 -33.75 30.12
N LEU A 6 -33.25 -33.32 30.89
CA LEU A 6 -33.84 -34.08 31.99
C LEU A 6 -35.08 -34.87 31.57
N TRP A 7 -35.38 -34.95 30.27
CA TRP A 7 -36.56 -35.64 29.77
C TRP A 7 -36.62 -37.11 30.21
N GLN A 8 -35.60 -37.90 29.85
CA GLN A 8 -35.55 -39.34 30.15
C GLN A 8 -35.40 -39.64 31.65
N PRO A 9 -34.46 -39.02 32.40
CA PRO A 9 -34.27 -39.38 33.79
C PRO A 9 -35.40 -38.88 34.70
N LEU A 10 -36.00 -37.72 34.40
CA LEU A 10 -36.90 -37.04 35.34
C LEU A 10 -38.30 -36.80 34.79
N LEU A 11 -38.45 -36.02 33.71
CA LEU A 11 -39.78 -35.54 33.30
C LEU A 11 -40.68 -36.68 32.83
N LEU A 12 -40.21 -37.54 31.92
CA LEU A 12 -40.99 -38.66 31.40
C LEU A 12 -41.48 -39.61 32.52
N PRO A 13 -40.62 -40.14 33.43
CA PRO A 13 -41.09 -41.01 34.49
C PRO A 13 -41.97 -40.28 35.52
N LEU A 14 -41.73 -38.99 35.79
CA LEU A 14 -42.60 -38.19 36.65
C LEU A 14 -44.01 -38.03 36.06
N LEU A 15 -44.09 -37.66 34.77
CA LEU A 15 -45.37 -37.49 34.08
C LEU A 15 -46.16 -38.79 34.02
N ASN A 16 -45.47 -39.93 33.83
CA ASN A 16 -46.06 -41.27 33.88
C ASN A 16 -46.58 -41.61 35.29
N ALA A 17 -45.77 -41.40 36.33
CA ALA A 17 -46.15 -41.69 37.72
C ALA A 17 -47.32 -40.83 38.20
N HIS A 18 -47.37 -39.56 37.77
CA HIS A 18 -48.48 -38.66 38.01
C HIS A 18 -49.72 -38.99 37.16
N LYS A 19 -49.54 -39.68 36.02
CA LYS A 19 -50.58 -39.97 35.01
C LYS A 19 -51.17 -38.70 34.40
N SER A 20 -50.30 -37.72 34.12
CA SER A 20 -50.66 -36.40 33.60
C SER A 20 -51.54 -36.49 32.35
N LYS A 21 -52.67 -35.76 32.33
CA LYS A 21 -53.63 -35.76 31.22
C LYS A 21 -53.77 -34.42 30.52
N HIS A 22 -53.50 -33.32 31.20
CA HIS A 22 -53.56 -31.99 30.62
C HIS A 22 -52.42 -31.15 31.15
N ILE A 23 -51.39 -31.02 30.31
CA ILE A 23 -50.13 -30.38 30.65
C ILE A 23 -50.13 -28.97 30.10
N VAL A 24 -49.69 -28.01 30.92
CA VAL A 24 -49.32 -26.68 30.48
C VAL A 24 -47.80 -26.53 30.52
N GLU A 25 -47.19 -26.08 29.43
CA GLU A 25 -45.77 -25.69 29.38
C GLU A 25 -45.67 -24.17 29.26
N ILE A 26 -44.93 -23.52 30.15
CA ILE A 26 -44.62 -22.10 30.10
C ILE A 26 -43.14 -21.95 29.77
N GLY A 27 -42.83 -21.32 28.64
CA GLY A 27 -41.47 -21.22 28.12
C GLY A 27 -41.13 -22.42 27.22
N ALA A 28 -41.28 -22.22 25.91
CA ALA A 28 -40.96 -23.21 24.90
C ALA A 28 -39.54 -23.04 24.34
N ALA A 29 -39.02 -21.81 24.33
CA ALA A 29 -37.72 -21.45 23.77
C ALA A 29 -37.50 -22.00 22.35
N LYS A 30 -36.65 -23.03 22.19
CA LYS A 30 -36.36 -23.69 20.90
C LYS A 30 -37.36 -24.80 20.54
N GLY A 31 -38.30 -25.12 21.42
CA GLY A 31 -39.33 -26.15 21.24
C GLY A 31 -38.83 -27.60 21.42
N LEU A 32 -37.61 -27.82 21.93
CA LEU A 32 -37.06 -29.16 22.11
C LEU A 32 -37.84 -29.97 23.16
N ASN A 33 -38.13 -29.36 24.31
CA ASN A 33 -38.95 -30.00 25.34
C ASN A 33 -40.42 -30.14 24.88
N THR A 34 -40.95 -29.14 24.19
CA THR A 34 -42.29 -29.19 23.60
C THR A 34 -42.47 -30.40 22.67
N GLN A 35 -41.47 -30.75 21.84
CA GLN A 35 -41.53 -31.95 20.99
C GLN A 35 -41.72 -33.23 21.83
N ASN A 36 -40.93 -33.36 22.90
CA ASN A 36 -41.01 -34.51 23.81
C ASN A 36 -42.38 -34.59 24.50
N LEU A 37 -42.91 -33.46 24.96
CA LEU A 37 -44.23 -33.38 25.58
C LEU A 37 -45.36 -33.74 24.60
N VAL A 38 -45.28 -33.29 23.34
CA VAL A 38 -46.25 -33.67 22.30
C VAL A 38 -46.22 -35.18 22.07
N SER A 39 -45.03 -35.79 21.95
CA SER A 39 -44.89 -37.25 21.84
C SER A 39 -45.51 -37.98 23.02
N PHE A 40 -45.23 -37.55 24.25
CA PHE A 40 -45.86 -38.10 25.45
C PHE A 40 -47.40 -37.99 25.41
N CYS A 41 -47.93 -36.84 24.99
CA CYS A 41 -49.37 -36.61 24.92
C CYS A 41 -50.07 -37.48 23.88
N ILE A 42 -49.40 -37.80 22.77
CA ILE A 42 -49.90 -38.75 21.77
C ILE A 42 -49.96 -40.15 22.36
N GLU A 43 -48.87 -40.60 22.99
CA GLU A 43 -48.75 -41.97 23.54
C GLU A 43 -49.69 -42.20 24.74
N SER A 44 -49.90 -41.19 25.57
CA SER A 44 -50.66 -41.30 26.84
C SER A 44 -52.10 -40.80 26.75
N ASP A 45 -52.57 -40.45 25.55
CA ASP A 45 -53.87 -39.82 25.29
C ASP A 45 -54.10 -38.55 26.15
N ALA A 46 -53.04 -37.76 26.36
CA ALA A 46 -53.09 -36.48 27.07
C ALA A 46 -53.22 -35.31 26.10
N LYS A 47 -53.24 -34.08 26.61
CA LYS A 47 -53.17 -32.85 25.83
C LYS A 47 -52.15 -31.87 26.39
N LEU A 48 -51.55 -31.06 25.51
CA LEU A 48 -50.56 -30.05 25.81
C LEU A 48 -51.01 -28.66 25.36
N ASP A 49 -50.92 -27.71 26.26
CA ASP A 49 -51.01 -26.28 25.99
C ASP A 49 -49.65 -25.63 26.29
N THR A 50 -48.97 -25.11 25.27
CA THR A 50 -47.68 -24.41 25.45
C THR A 50 -47.86 -22.90 25.30
N ILE A 51 -47.27 -22.15 26.21
CA ILE A 51 -47.28 -20.69 26.26
C ILE A 51 -45.86 -20.17 26.04
N ASP A 52 -45.67 -19.32 25.05
CA ASP A 52 -44.44 -18.55 24.87
C ASP A 52 -44.76 -17.25 24.10
N THR A 53 -43.93 -16.22 24.26
CA THR A 53 -44.02 -14.98 23.48
C THR A 53 -43.29 -15.06 22.14
N VAL A 54 -42.44 -16.07 21.97
CA VAL A 54 -41.63 -16.29 20.78
C VAL A 54 -42.15 -17.54 20.05
N THR A 55 -42.59 -17.36 18.80
CA THR A 55 -42.86 -18.49 17.91
C THR A 55 -41.61 -18.89 17.13
N ASN A 56 -41.52 -20.17 16.77
CA ASN A 56 -40.45 -20.71 15.93
C ASN A 56 -41.00 -21.81 15.00
N GLN A 57 -40.20 -22.22 14.02
CA GLN A 57 -40.63 -23.20 13.02
C GLN A 57 -41.00 -24.56 13.63
N VAL A 58 -40.36 -24.96 14.72
CA VAL A 58 -40.68 -26.21 15.42
C VAL A 58 -42.11 -26.17 15.97
N LEU A 59 -42.46 -25.08 16.66
CA LEU A 59 -43.78 -24.91 17.26
C LEU A 59 -44.89 -24.84 16.20
N GLU A 60 -44.66 -24.11 15.10
CA GLU A 60 -45.60 -24.05 13.98
C GLU A 60 -45.79 -25.43 13.33
N ASN A 61 -44.72 -26.21 13.16
CA ASN A 61 -44.81 -27.57 12.61
C ASN A 61 -45.60 -28.50 13.55
N LEU A 62 -45.34 -28.46 14.85
CA LEU A 62 -46.08 -29.25 15.84
C LEU A 62 -47.56 -28.89 15.85
N ARG A 63 -47.89 -27.59 15.78
CA ARG A 63 -49.27 -27.08 15.73
C ARG A 63 -50.01 -27.60 14.51
N ASN A 64 -49.37 -27.59 13.35
CA ASN A 64 -49.98 -28.06 12.10
C ASN A 64 -50.21 -29.57 12.07
N THR A 65 -49.33 -30.35 12.70
CA THR A 65 -49.36 -31.81 12.65
C THR A 65 -50.15 -32.46 13.79
N ASN A 66 -50.32 -31.78 14.93
CA ASN A 66 -50.87 -32.38 16.16
C ASN A 66 -52.02 -31.55 16.78
N HIS A 67 -52.84 -30.88 15.97
CA HIS A 67 -53.90 -29.96 16.41
C HIS A 67 -54.89 -30.52 17.47
N ASN A 68 -55.09 -31.84 17.53
CA ASN A 68 -55.97 -32.47 18.53
C ASN A 68 -55.30 -32.70 19.90
N LYS A 69 -53.96 -32.60 19.94
CA LYS A 69 -53.13 -32.92 21.11
C LYS A 69 -52.31 -31.73 21.61
N PHE A 70 -52.13 -30.71 20.77
CA PHE A 70 -51.24 -29.59 21.03
C PHE A 70 -51.89 -28.25 20.65
N THR A 71 -51.88 -27.31 21.59
CA THR A 71 -52.26 -25.92 21.39
C THR A 71 -51.11 -25.00 21.76
N PHE A 72 -50.76 -24.06 20.88
CA PHE A 72 -49.76 -23.05 21.15
C PHE A 72 -50.41 -21.68 21.38
N HIS A 73 -50.06 -21.05 22.50
CA HIS A 73 -50.53 -19.73 22.92
C HIS A 73 -49.36 -18.75 22.80
N ASN A 74 -49.38 -17.94 21.74
CA ASN A 74 -48.37 -16.89 21.52
C ASN A 74 -48.70 -15.64 22.35
N ASP A 75 -48.44 -15.68 23.66
CA ASP A 75 -48.78 -14.63 24.62
C ASP A 75 -47.92 -14.75 25.88
N TYR A 76 -47.96 -13.74 26.76
CA TYR A 76 -47.40 -13.85 28.10
C TYR A 76 -48.25 -14.78 28.96
N SER A 77 -47.62 -15.51 29.88
CA SER A 77 -48.27 -16.45 30.80
C SER A 77 -49.41 -15.81 31.60
N PHE A 78 -49.24 -14.57 32.05
CA PHE A 78 -50.28 -13.83 32.79
C PHE A 78 -51.58 -13.63 31.99
N ASN A 79 -51.49 -13.61 30.67
CA ASN A 79 -52.65 -13.46 29.79
C ASN A 79 -53.21 -14.81 29.33
N ALA A 80 -52.34 -15.81 29.12
CA ALA A 80 -52.71 -17.11 28.59
C ALA A 80 -53.23 -18.06 29.67
N LEU A 81 -52.53 -18.19 30.80
CA LEU A 81 -52.88 -19.12 31.88
C LEU A 81 -54.35 -18.99 32.35
N PRO A 82 -54.91 -17.78 32.57
CA PRO A 82 -56.31 -17.66 33.02
C PRO A 82 -57.35 -18.13 31.99
N LYS A 83 -56.95 -18.37 30.74
CA LYS A 83 -57.84 -18.84 29.65
C LYS A 83 -57.78 -20.35 29.47
N ILE A 84 -56.81 -21.02 30.08
CA ILE A 84 -56.64 -22.46 30.03
C ILE A 84 -57.20 -23.02 31.33
N SER A 85 -58.15 -23.95 31.26
CA SER A 85 -58.79 -24.51 32.44
C SER A 85 -58.55 -26.00 32.57
N GLY A 86 -58.37 -26.45 33.81
CA GLY A 86 -58.43 -27.86 34.15
C GLY A 86 -57.20 -28.66 33.73
N TYR A 87 -56.02 -28.04 33.73
CA TYR A 87 -54.73 -28.71 33.64
C TYR A 87 -54.34 -29.36 34.97
N ASP A 88 -53.72 -30.53 34.90
CA ASP A 88 -53.26 -31.29 36.08
C ASP A 88 -51.75 -31.22 36.27
N THR A 89 -51.00 -30.78 35.24
CA THR A 89 -49.57 -30.58 35.34
C THR A 89 -49.18 -29.24 34.71
N VAL A 90 -48.26 -28.51 35.34
CA VAL A 90 -47.67 -27.29 34.79
C VAL A 90 -46.14 -27.41 34.84
N ILE A 91 -45.48 -27.09 33.73
CA ILE A 91 -44.03 -26.99 33.63
C ILE A 91 -43.68 -25.53 33.39
N ILE A 92 -42.85 -24.96 34.27
CA ILE A 92 -42.45 -23.55 34.24
C ILE A 92 -40.94 -23.47 33.96
N ASP A 93 -40.59 -23.00 32.76
CA ASP A 93 -39.23 -22.76 32.27
C ASP A 93 -39.17 -21.48 31.40
N GLY A 94 -39.92 -20.46 31.84
CA GLY A 94 -40.05 -19.16 31.17
C GLY A 94 -39.07 -18.11 31.72
N ASP A 95 -39.61 -16.99 32.19
CA ASP A 95 -38.83 -15.93 32.84
C ASP A 95 -38.35 -16.37 34.23
N HIS A 96 -37.04 -16.29 34.52
CA HIS A 96 -36.47 -16.70 35.81
C HIS A 96 -36.40 -15.54 36.81
N ASN A 97 -37.53 -14.91 37.11
CA ASN A 97 -37.60 -13.86 38.15
C ASN A 97 -38.73 -14.09 39.13
N TRP A 98 -38.56 -13.53 40.33
CA TRP A 98 -39.49 -13.68 41.43
C TRP A 98 -40.91 -13.25 41.08
N TYR A 99 -41.05 -12.08 40.44
CA TYR A 99 -42.37 -11.50 40.17
C TYR A 99 -43.18 -12.37 39.21
N THR A 100 -42.56 -12.88 38.14
CA THR A 100 -43.25 -13.75 37.19
C THR A 100 -43.68 -15.06 37.85
N ILE A 101 -42.72 -15.80 38.43
CA ILE A 101 -42.98 -17.14 38.99
C ILE A 101 -44.00 -17.08 40.13
N PHE A 102 -43.87 -16.13 41.05
CA PHE A 102 -44.78 -15.98 42.17
C PHE A 102 -46.23 -15.76 41.70
N ASN A 103 -46.44 -14.88 40.71
CA ASN A 103 -47.78 -14.59 40.20
C ASN A 103 -48.34 -15.72 39.32
N GLU A 104 -47.50 -16.44 38.57
CA GLU A 104 -47.93 -17.65 37.86
C GLU A 104 -48.47 -18.71 38.83
N LEU A 105 -47.77 -18.95 39.95
CA LEU A 105 -48.22 -19.87 40.99
C LEU A 105 -49.55 -19.43 41.63
N LEU A 106 -49.75 -18.13 41.86
CA LEU A 106 -51.03 -17.61 42.34
C LEU A 106 -52.18 -17.82 41.34
N ILE A 107 -51.91 -17.67 40.03
CA ILE A 107 -52.90 -17.95 38.98
C ILE A 107 -53.25 -19.43 38.97
N ILE A 108 -52.26 -20.31 39.08
CA ILE A 108 -52.43 -21.76 39.14
C ILE A 108 -53.26 -22.19 40.36
N GLU A 109 -52.94 -21.66 41.55
CA GLU A 109 -53.71 -21.92 42.77
C GLU A 109 -55.16 -21.42 42.66
N LYS A 110 -55.36 -20.26 42.01
CA LYS A 110 -56.69 -19.72 41.78
C LYS A 110 -57.51 -20.58 40.81
N ASP A 111 -56.91 -21.17 39.78
CA ASP A 111 -57.60 -22.09 38.86
C ASP A 111 -57.96 -23.39 39.57
N SER A 112 -57.02 -24.00 40.31
CA SER A 112 -57.26 -25.29 40.98
C SER A 112 -58.45 -25.22 41.95
N ARG A 113 -58.62 -24.09 42.65
CA ARG A 113 -59.74 -23.85 43.58
C ARG A 113 -61.10 -23.69 42.91
N GLN A 114 -61.16 -23.37 41.61
CA GLN A 114 -62.44 -23.22 40.91
C GLN A 114 -63.12 -24.56 40.65
N ILE A 115 -62.35 -25.65 40.61
CA ILE A 115 -62.86 -27.00 40.34
C ILE A 115 -62.94 -27.76 41.66
N LYS A 116 -64.16 -28.00 42.14
CA LYS A 116 -64.41 -28.72 43.39
C LYS A 116 -63.80 -30.14 43.34
N ASN A 117 -63.16 -30.54 44.43
CA ASN A 117 -62.52 -31.85 44.61
C ASN A 117 -61.35 -32.14 43.65
N ARG A 118 -60.74 -31.11 43.07
CA ARG A 118 -59.50 -31.25 42.31
C ARG A 118 -58.30 -30.86 43.20
N PRO A 119 -57.23 -31.68 43.25
CA PRO A 119 -56.01 -31.26 43.93
C PRO A 119 -55.34 -30.10 43.18
N PHE A 120 -54.45 -29.39 43.86
CA PHE A 120 -53.49 -28.49 43.22
C PHE A 120 -52.65 -29.30 42.20
N PRO A 121 -52.44 -28.78 40.97
CA PRO A 121 -51.74 -29.53 39.92
C PRO A 121 -50.27 -29.79 40.29
N LEU A 122 -49.68 -30.82 39.68
CA LEU A 122 -48.24 -31.04 39.75
C LEU A 122 -47.52 -29.90 39.02
N VAL A 123 -46.69 -29.13 39.73
CA VAL A 123 -45.91 -28.04 39.13
C VAL A 123 -44.43 -28.39 39.14
N ILE A 124 -43.78 -28.29 37.98
CA ILE A 124 -42.36 -28.55 37.78
C ILE A 124 -41.71 -27.23 37.35
N ILE A 125 -40.69 -26.79 38.07
CA ILE A 125 -40.07 -25.47 37.90
C ILE A 125 -38.57 -25.65 37.71
N HIS A 126 -38.03 -25.12 36.61
CA HIS A 126 -36.59 -25.10 36.36
C HIS A 126 -35.92 -23.89 37.03
N ASP A 127 -34.60 -23.94 37.18
CA ASP A 127 -33.76 -22.86 37.72
C ASP A 127 -34.03 -22.47 39.18
N VAL A 128 -34.43 -23.43 40.03
CA VAL A 128 -34.52 -23.21 41.49
C VAL A 128 -33.15 -23.21 42.19
N GLY A 129 -32.10 -23.64 41.50
CA GLY A 129 -30.70 -23.61 41.92
C GLY A 129 -29.93 -22.43 41.32
N TRP A 130 -28.60 -22.44 41.45
CA TRP A 130 -27.76 -21.34 40.97
C TRP A 130 -27.77 -21.24 39.42
N PRO A 131 -27.81 -20.03 38.83
CA PRO A 131 -27.75 -18.72 39.49
C PRO A 131 -29.11 -18.16 39.90
N TYR A 132 -30.20 -18.60 39.26
CA TYR A 132 -31.46 -17.85 39.32
C TYR A 132 -32.41 -18.24 40.44
N GLY A 133 -32.08 -19.27 41.22
CA GLY A 133 -32.84 -19.64 42.42
C GLY A 133 -32.93 -18.48 43.42
N ARG A 134 -31.85 -17.69 43.53
CA ARG A 134 -31.73 -16.55 44.47
C ARG A 134 -31.44 -15.22 43.77
N ARG A 135 -31.59 -15.15 42.44
CA ARG A 135 -31.30 -13.97 41.62
C ARG A 135 -32.26 -13.90 40.44
N ASP A 136 -32.87 -12.75 40.19
CA ASP A 136 -33.75 -12.58 39.03
C ASP A 136 -32.95 -12.50 37.72
N LEU A 137 -33.49 -13.13 36.67
CA LEU A 137 -33.22 -12.88 35.26
C LEU A 137 -34.43 -12.22 34.60
N TYR A 138 -34.19 -11.25 33.73
CA TYR A 138 -35.22 -10.55 32.96
C TYR A 138 -34.95 -10.65 31.46
N TYR A 139 -35.76 -11.42 30.71
CA TYR A 139 -35.69 -11.37 29.25
C TYR A 139 -36.21 -10.02 28.71
N ASN A 140 -37.31 -9.52 29.29
CA ASN A 140 -37.84 -8.19 29.02
C ASN A 140 -38.12 -7.43 30.32
N PRO A 141 -37.15 -6.66 30.87
CA PRO A 141 -37.33 -5.96 32.14
C PRO A 141 -38.57 -5.07 32.21
N LYS A 142 -39.01 -4.51 31.08
CA LYS A 142 -40.11 -3.53 31.01
C LYS A 142 -41.47 -4.09 31.40
N VAL A 143 -41.66 -5.42 31.34
CA VAL A 143 -42.94 -6.04 31.73
C VAL A 143 -43.07 -6.22 33.25
N ILE A 144 -41.95 -6.14 33.97
CA ILE A 144 -41.92 -6.25 35.43
C ILE A 144 -42.20 -4.85 36.02
N PRO A 145 -43.16 -4.68 36.94
CA PRO A 145 -43.39 -3.38 37.58
C PRO A 145 -42.15 -2.91 38.34
N ASP A 146 -41.88 -1.60 38.30
CA ASP A 146 -40.65 -1.03 38.87
C ASP A 146 -40.48 -1.32 40.36
N SER A 147 -41.58 -1.46 41.12
CA SER A 147 -41.55 -1.81 42.55
C SER A 147 -41.08 -3.24 42.86
N TYR A 148 -41.08 -4.12 41.86
CA TYR A 148 -40.64 -5.52 41.98
C TYR A 148 -39.40 -5.81 41.15
N ARG A 149 -38.88 -4.82 40.40
CA ARG A 149 -37.69 -4.96 39.59
C ARG A 149 -36.45 -4.65 40.43
N GLN A 150 -35.52 -5.61 40.50
CA GLN A 150 -34.23 -5.42 41.15
C GLN A 150 -33.34 -4.46 40.34
N THR A 151 -32.27 -3.97 40.95
CA THR A 151 -31.22 -3.24 40.20
C THR A 151 -30.59 -4.18 39.18
N ILE A 152 -30.50 -3.78 37.91
CA ILE A 152 -30.06 -4.64 36.80
C ILE A 152 -28.58 -4.44 36.48
N THR A 153 -27.92 -5.53 36.07
CA THR A 153 -26.62 -5.54 35.41
C THR A 153 -26.63 -6.49 34.20
N GLN A 154 -25.59 -6.41 33.38
CA GLN A 154 -25.30 -7.35 32.27
C GLN A 154 -23.91 -8.01 32.39
N GLN A 155 -23.24 -7.83 33.53
CA GLN A 155 -21.96 -8.46 33.83
C GLN A 155 -22.14 -9.95 34.14
N GLY A 156 -21.21 -10.83 33.74
CA GLY A 156 -21.39 -12.26 34.01
C GLY A 156 -21.38 -12.62 35.50
N LEU A 157 -21.89 -13.81 35.81
CA LEU A 157 -22.06 -14.30 37.18
C LEU A 157 -21.04 -15.38 37.52
N LEU A 158 -20.53 -15.36 38.76
CA LEU A 158 -19.65 -16.38 39.31
C LEU A 158 -20.26 -16.97 40.58
N PRO A 159 -20.19 -18.30 40.76
CA PRO A 159 -20.66 -18.94 41.99
C PRO A 159 -20.00 -18.35 43.25
N ASN A 160 -20.75 -18.30 44.36
CA ASN A 160 -20.29 -17.86 45.69
C ASN A 160 -19.77 -16.40 45.80
N GLN A 161 -19.99 -15.54 44.81
CA GLN A 161 -19.58 -14.12 44.89
C GLN A 161 -20.69 -13.17 45.35
N GLY A 162 -21.97 -13.50 45.11
CA GLY A 162 -23.13 -12.68 45.46
C GLY A 162 -23.30 -11.38 44.63
N GLN A 163 -22.22 -10.85 44.07
CA GLN A 163 -22.19 -9.72 43.12
C GLN A 163 -21.74 -10.19 41.73
N PRO A 164 -22.00 -9.41 40.67
CA PRO A 164 -21.58 -9.75 39.31
C PRO A 164 -20.06 -9.66 39.17
N ALA A 165 -19.49 -10.48 38.29
CA ALA A 165 -18.06 -10.51 38.03
C ALA A 165 -17.59 -9.26 37.27
N GLU A 166 -16.36 -8.82 37.53
CA GLU A 166 -15.74 -7.72 36.78
C GLU A 166 -15.49 -8.10 35.31
N LYS A 167 -15.19 -9.37 35.03
CA LYS A 167 -14.86 -9.90 33.70
C LYS A 167 -15.38 -11.33 33.55
N GLY A 168 -15.79 -11.68 32.33
CA GLY A 168 -16.31 -13.01 31.99
C GLY A 168 -17.57 -13.37 32.77
N GLY A 169 -17.80 -14.67 32.92
CA GLY A 169 -18.82 -15.22 33.80
C GLY A 169 -20.09 -15.70 33.11
N PHE A 170 -20.88 -16.47 33.85
CA PHE A 170 -22.09 -17.12 33.34
C PHE A 170 -23.13 -16.11 32.89
N ASN A 171 -23.77 -16.36 31.73
CA ASN A 171 -24.83 -15.54 31.16
C ASN A 171 -24.51 -14.03 31.08
N LYS A 172 -23.24 -13.69 30.87
CA LYS A 172 -22.82 -12.32 30.54
C LYS A 172 -23.62 -11.80 29.33
N GLY A 173 -24.10 -10.56 29.42
CA GLY A 173 -24.94 -9.92 28.40
C GLY A 173 -26.45 -10.04 28.62
N PHE A 174 -26.92 -10.93 29.51
CA PHE A 174 -28.33 -10.97 29.92
C PHE A 174 -28.62 -9.96 31.04
N ASN A 175 -29.89 -9.56 31.20
CA ASN A 175 -30.27 -8.65 32.29
C ASN A 175 -30.62 -9.44 33.54
N HIS A 176 -29.81 -9.36 34.58
CA HIS A 176 -30.11 -9.99 35.87
C HIS A 176 -29.96 -9.02 37.03
N ALA A 177 -30.54 -9.38 38.17
CA ALA A 177 -30.38 -8.62 39.41
C ALA A 177 -28.90 -8.51 39.79
N PHE A 178 -28.49 -7.34 40.30
CA PHE A 178 -27.12 -7.04 40.71
C PHE A 178 -26.70 -7.83 41.93
N PHE A 179 -27.55 -7.91 42.96
CA PHE A 179 -27.29 -8.70 44.16
C PHE A 179 -28.09 -9.99 44.13
N GLU A 180 -27.49 -11.07 44.60
CA GLU A 180 -28.16 -12.33 44.92
C GLU A 180 -28.65 -12.33 46.36
N GLY A 181 -29.77 -12.99 46.61
CA GLY A 181 -30.33 -13.18 47.95
C GLY A 181 -31.10 -12.00 48.52
N ASN A 182 -31.31 -10.92 47.76
CA ASN A 182 -32.25 -9.87 48.15
C ASN A 182 -33.69 -10.43 48.35
N PRO A 183 -34.54 -9.79 49.16
CA PRO A 183 -35.96 -10.13 49.21
C PRO A 183 -36.59 -10.06 47.81
N LYS A 184 -37.51 -10.99 47.53
CA LYS A 184 -38.25 -11.05 46.25
C LYS A 184 -37.32 -11.10 45.04
N ASN A 185 -36.37 -12.04 45.08
CA ASN A 185 -35.31 -12.19 44.10
C ASN A 185 -34.98 -13.67 43.88
N GLY A 186 -35.21 -14.13 42.67
CA GLY A 186 -34.97 -15.49 42.22
C GLY A 186 -36.20 -16.41 42.28
N VAL A 187 -36.10 -17.50 41.51
CA VAL A 187 -37.14 -18.51 41.30
C VAL A 187 -37.46 -19.26 42.59
N LEU A 188 -36.45 -19.76 43.31
CA LEU A 188 -36.67 -20.50 44.55
C LEU A 188 -37.26 -19.60 45.64
N THR A 189 -36.82 -18.35 45.72
CA THR A 189 -37.43 -17.36 46.60
C THR A 189 -38.91 -17.16 46.28
N ALA A 190 -39.30 -17.16 45.01
CA ALA A 190 -40.69 -17.04 44.59
C ALA A 190 -41.54 -18.24 45.03
N VAL A 191 -40.98 -19.44 44.88
CA VAL A 191 -41.61 -20.69 45.29
C VAL A 191 -41.80 -20.72 46.80
N GLU A 192 -40.78 -20.38 47.58
CA GLU A 192 -40.86 -20.35 49.05
C GLU A 192 -41.88 -19.32 49.54
N ASP A 193 -41.85 -18.09 49.00
CA ASP A 193 -42.82 -17.04 49.34
C ASP A 193 -44.26 -17.46 48.97
N PHE A 194 -44.45 -18.18 47.86
CA PHE A 194 -45.75 -18.73 47.47
C PHE A 194 -46.22 -19.80 48.46
N LEU A 195 -45.36 -20.75 48.83
CA LEU A 195 -45.69 -21.83 49.76
C LEU A 195 -46.03 -21.30 51.16
N GLU A 196 -45.36 -20.24 51.60
CA GLU A 196 -45.68 -19.58 52.88
C GLU A 196 -47.06 -18.90 52.86
N GLN A 197 -47.49 -18.37 51.71
CA GLN A 197 -48.77 -17.68 51.56
C GLN A 197 -49.94 -18.59 51.17
N SER A 198 -49.65 -19.72 50.54
CA SER A 198 -50.64 -20.69 50.08
C SER A 198 -51.45 -21.25 51.24
N LYS A 199 -52.74 -21.48 51.00
CA LYS A 199 -53.60 -22.19 51.96
C LYS A 199 -53.73 -23.68 51.62
N GLU A 200 -53.17 -24.10 50.49
CA GLU A 200 -53.13 -25.51 50.11
C GLU A 200 -52.03 -26.24 50.88
N MET A 201 -52.25 -27.51 51.18
CA MET A 201 -51.23 -28.36 51.80
C MET A 201 -50.30 -28.89 50.70
N LEU A 202 -49.24 -28.13 50.43
CA LEU A 202 -48.29 -28.42 49.34
C LEU A 202 -46.95 -28.92 49.90
N ASP A 203 -46.35 -29.84 49.17
CA ASP A 203 -44.97 -30.28 49.40
C ASP A 203 -44.07 -29.75 48.26
N LEU A 204 -42.88 -29.28 48.63
CA LEU A 204 -41.80 -28.94 47.70
C LEU A 204 -40.71 -30.00 47.75
N ILE A 205 -40.34 -30.54 46.60
CA ILE A 205 -39.17 -31.41 46.41
C ILE A 205 -38.20 -30.66 45.52
N ILE A 206 -36.94 -30.56 45.95
CA ILE A 206 -35.86 -29.94 45.16
C ILE A 206 -34.90 -31.04 44.71
N ILE A 207 -34.74 -31.17 43.40
CA ILE A 207 -33.78 -32.09 42.79
C ILE A 207 -32.57 -31.25 42.37
N PRO A 208 -31.36 -31.52 42.94
CA PRO A 208 -30.16 -30.76 42.63
C PRO A 208 -29.58 -31.13 41.26
N GLY A 209 -28.68 -30.28 40.78
CA GLY A 209 -28.00 -30.44 39.50
C GLY A 209 -28.77 -29.80 38.34
N PHE A 210 -28.05 -29.40 37.29
CA PHE A 210 -28.59 -28.72 36.12
C PHE A 210 -29.45 -27.51 36.48
N HIS A 211 -28.90 -26.61 37.30
CA HIS A 211 -29.59 -25.43 37.83
C HIS A 211 -30.82 -25.73 38.71
N GLY A 212 -31.07 -27.00 39.05
CA GLY A 212 -32.07 -27.43 40.01
C GLY A 212 -33.49 -27.48 39.45
N ILE A 213 -34.26 -28.47 39.90
CA ILE A 213 -35.69 -28.61 39.61
C ILE A 213 -36.50 -28.56 40.90
N GLY A 214 -37.49 -27.68 40.96
CA GLY A 214 -38.51 -27.67 42.00
C GLY A 214 -39.74 -28.42 41.54
N ILE A 215 -40.25 -29.33 42.38
CA ILE A 215 -41.52 -30.02 42.16
C ILE A 215 -42.46 -29.65 43.31
N ILE A 216 -43.57 -29.01 42.97
CA ILE A 216 -44.66 -28.70 43.91
C ILE A 216 -45.80 -29.68 43.62
N CYS A 217 -46.31 -30.33 44.65
CA CYS A 217 -47.48 -31.20 44.54
C CYS A 217 -48.38 -31.07 45.76
N SER A 218 -49.65 -31.41 45.59
CA SER A 218 -50.58 -31.54 46.72
C SER A 218 -50.15 -32.70 47.61
N ARG A 219 -50.05 -32.48 48.93
CA ARG A 219 -49.73 -33.54 49.89
C ARG A 219 -50.73 -34.69 49.81
N TRP A 220 -52.01 -34.37 49.63
CA TRP A 220 -53.06 -35.38 49.47
C TRP A 220 -52.87 -36.23 48.21
N GLU A 221 -52.49 -35.61 47.09
CA GLU A 221 -52.24 -36.33 45.85
C GLU A 221 -51.00 -37.22 45.96
N LYS A 222 -49.93 -36.72 46.56
CA LYS A 222 -48.73 -37.49 46.84
C LYS A 222 -49.03 -38.70 47.73
N GLU A 223 -49.81 -38.53 48.80
CA GLU A 223 -50.20 -39.63 49.70
C GLU A 223 -51.16 -40.65 49.06
N SER A 224 -52.02 -40.21 48.13
CA SER A 224 -53.01 -41.08 47.48
C SER A 224 -52.50 -41.75 46.19
N ASN A 225 -51.48 -41.21 45.54
CA ASN A 225 -50.84 -41.78 44.35
C ASN A 225 -49.51 -42.46 44.72
N ILE A 226 -49.56 -43.79 44.88
CA ILE A 226 -48.40 -44.59 45.31
C ILE A 226 -47.25 -44.60 44.29
N GLU A 227 -47.54 -44.45 42.99
CA GLU A 227 -46.52 -44.39 41.95
C GLU A 227 -45.77 -43.06 42.02
N LEU A 228 -46.50 -41.95 42.18
CA LEU A 228 -45.93 -40.62 42.37
C LEU A 228 -45.12 -40.54 43.67
N SER A 229 -45.65 -41.01 44.81
CA SER A 229 -44.94 -40.98 46.09
C SER A 229 -43.60 -41.71 46.00
N ARG A 230 -43.60 -42.95 45.49
CA ARG A 230 -42.36 -43.74 45.32
C ARG A 230 -41.36 -43.06 44.40
N PHE A 231 -41.85 -42.46 43.31
CA PHE A 231 -40.98 -41.72 42.40
C PHE A 231 -40.32 -40.54 43.11
N LEU A 232 -41.10 -39.69 43.78
CA LEU A 232 -40.57 -38.52 44.49
C LEU A 232 -39.63 -38.91 45.64
N GLU A 233 -39.96 -39.97 46.41
CA GLU A 233 -39.10 -40.53 47.45
C GLU A 233 -37.77 -41.05 46.89
N SER A 234 -37.74 -41.58 45.66
CA SER A 234 -36.50 -42.04 45.02
C SER A 234 -35.51 -40.92 44.71
N TYR A 235 -35.99 -39.67 44.66
CA TYR A 235 -35.19 -38.46 44.49
C TYR A 235 -34.83 -37.78 45.81
N GLU A 236 -35.24 -38.33 46.96
CA GLU A 236 -34.86 -37.79 48.26
C GLU A 236 -33.38 -38.08 48.54
N ILE A 237 -32.56 -37.03 48.55
CA ILE A 237 -31.11 -37.15 48.73
C ILE A 237 -30.76 -36.89 50.20
N ARG A 238 -30.14 -37.88 50.84
CA ARG A 238 -29.63 -37.73 52.21
C ARG A 238 -28.47 -36.73 52.27
N GLN A 239 -28.37 -36.01 53.38
CA GLN A 239 -27.44 -34.89 53.61
C GLN A 239 -25.99 -35.07 53.11
N PRO A 240 -25.28 -36.22 53.32
CA PRO A 240 -23.93 -36.37 52.81
C PRO A 240 -23.85 -36.38 51.27
N LEU A 241 -24.84 -36.97 50.60
CA LEU A 241 -24.92 -36.98 49.14
C LEU A 241 -25.39 -35.63 48.60
N ALA A 242 -26.24 -34.90 49.32
CA ALA A 242 -26.69 -33.57 48.91
C ALA A 242 -25.49 -32.62 48.71
N LYS A 243 -24.59 -32.56 49.69
CA LYS A 243 -23.33 -31.80 49.59
C LYS A 243 -22.44 -32.25 48.43
N HIS A 244 -22.44 -33.54 48.12
CA HIS A 244 -21.69 -34.05 46.98
C HIS A 244 -22.28 -33.55 45.66
N PHE A 245 -23.60 -33.55 45.50
CA PHE A 245 -24.27 -32.99 44.32
C PHE A 245 -24.08 -31.48 44.20
N GLU A 246 -24.12 -30.75 45.31
CA GLU A 246 -23.80 -29.31 45.33
C GLU A 246 -22.39 -29.05 44.78
N GLN A 247 -21.40 -29.83 45.21
CA GLN A 247 -20.03 -29.71 44.68
C GLN A 247 -19.96 -30.09 43.20
N LEU A 248 -20.62 -31.16 42.77
CA LEU A 248 -20.64 -31.57 41.36
C LEU A 248 -21.26 -30.50 40.47
N GLU A 249 -22.36 -29.90 40.91
CA GLU A 249 -23.03 -28.82 40.18
C GLU A 249 -22.16 -27.56 40.14
N TYR A 250 -21.50 -27.22 41.25
CA TYR A 250 -20.53 -26.12 41.30
C TYR A 250 -19.40 -26.31 40.28
N GLU A 251 -18.80 -27.51 40.22
CA GLU A 251 -17.75 -27.81 39.23
C GLU A 251 -18.30 -27.76 37.81
N ARG A 252 -19.48 -28.34 37.56
CA ARG A 252 -20.13 -28.33 36.23
C ARG A 252 -20.34 -26.90 35.74
N VAL A 253 -20.87 -26.03 36.60
CA VAL A 253 -21.10 -24.62 36.30
C VAL A 253 -19.79 -23.90 36.02
N ASN A 254 -18.75 -24.10 36.85
CA ASN A 254 -17.45 -23.47 36.60
C ASN A 254 -16.84 -23.91 35.26
N GLN A 255 -16.98 -25.19 34.89
CA GLN A 255 -16.55 -25.67 33.57
C GLN A 255 -17.37 -25.04 32.44
N GLU A 256 -18.68 -24.85 32.61
CA GLU A 256 -19.53 -24.17 31.63
C GLU A 256 -19.10 -22.70 31.43
N ILE A 257 -18.75 -22.01 32.51
CA ILE A 257 -18.22 -20.63 32.48
C ILE A 257 -16.88 -20.58 31.73
N LEU A 258 -15.92 -21.44 32.10
CA LEU A 258 -14.61 -21.49 31.45
C LEU A 258 -14.71 -21.80 29.96
N LEU A 259 -15.61 -22.73 29.59
CA LEU A 259 -15.85 -23.07 28.19
C LEU A 259 -16.42 -21.87 27.43
N PHE A 260 -17.39 -21.16 28.01
CA PHE A 260 -18.00 -19.99 27.38
C PHE A 260 -16.98 -18.85 27.21
N ASP A 261 -16.23 -18.51 28.26
CA ASP A 261 -15.20 -17.46 28.21
C ASP A 261 -14.10 -17.81 27.17
N SER A 262 -13.70 -19.09 27.09
CA SER A 262 -12.74 -19.55 26.08
C SER A 262 -13.30 -19.49 24.65
N GLN A 263 -14.59 -19.78 24.46
CA GLN A 263 -15.24 -19.63 23.16
C GLN A 263 -15.30 -18.16 22.72
N GLU A 264 -15.62 -17.24 23.64
CA GLU A 264 -15.60 -15.80 23.37
C GLU A 264 -14.21 -15.34 22.93
N GLU A 265 -13.16 -15.76 23.66
CA GLU A 265 -11.77 -15.45 23.30
C GLU A 265 -11.37 -16.02 21.93
N ASN A 266 -11.73 -17.27 21.65
CA ASN A 266 -11.45 -17.90 20.36
C ASN A 266 -12.15 -17.21 19.19
N GLU A 267 -13.39 -16.75 19.36
CA GLU A 267 -14.10 -16.00 18.33
C GLU A 267 -13.45 -14.64 18.07
N LEU A 268 -12.99 -13.94 19.11
CA LEU A 268 -12.22 -12.71 18.96
C LEU A 268 -10.91 -12.96 18.19
N LEU A 269 -10.17 -14.01 18.54
CA LEU A 269 -8.94 -14.39 17.85
C LEU A 269 -9.18 -14.74 16.37
N LYS A 270 -10.26 -15.45 16.05
CA LYS A 270 -10.66 -15.74 14.66
C LYS A 270 -10.98 -14.48 13.88
N GLN A 271 -11.70 -13.53 14.47
CA GLN A 271 -12.02 -12.25 13.83
C GLN A 271 -10.74 -11.44 13.55
N ASP A 272 -9.81 -11.42 14.49
CA ASP A 272 -8.53 -10.72 14.31
C ASP A 272 -7.63 -11.41 13.28
N ALA A 273 -7.62 -12.75 13.24
CA ALA A 273 -6.95 -13.51 12.19
C ALA A 273 -7.55 -13.19 10.81
N ALA A 274 -8.88 -13.18 10.67
CA ALA A 274 -9.56 -12.85 9.42
C ALA A 274 -9.22 -11.44 8.92
N LYS A 275 -9.15 -10.44 9.81
CA LYS A 275 -8.72 -9.08 9.46
C LYS A 275 -7.26 -9.04 8.99
N ARG A 276 -6.37 -9.80 9.63
CA ARG A 276 -4.95 -9.89 9.24
C ARG A 276 -4.80 -10.55 7.87
N ASP A 277 -5.57 -11.59 7.59
CA ASP A 277 -5.58 -12.26 6.28
C ASP A 277 -6.08 -11.33 5.18
N GLU A 278 -7.16 -10.57 5.44
CA GLU A 278 -7.66 -9.56 4.50
C GLU A 278 -6.59 -8.50 4.20
N ASN A 279 -5.91 -7.99 5.23
CA ASN A 279 -4.85 -7.00 5.07
C ASN A 279 -3.64 -7.57 4.30
N THR A 280 -3.24 -8.80 4.62
CA THR A 280 -2.15 -9.49 3.91
C THR A 280 -2.49 -9.66 2.43
N ARG A 281 -3.73 -10.01 2.10
CA ARG A 281 -4.20 -10.11 0.71
C ARG A 281 -4.15 -8.77 -0.02
N LYS A 282 -4.51 -7.66 0.63
CA LYS A 282 -4.39 -6.31 0.06
C LYS A 282 -2.93 -5.97 -0.24
N ILE A 283 -2.02 -6.23 0.71
CA ILE A 283 -0.58 -5.99 0.52
C ILE A 283 -0.03 -6.84 -0.64
N LEU A 284 -0.42 -8.11 -0.74
CA LEU A 284 0.02 -8.98 -1.84
C LEU A 284 -0.45 -8.47 -3.21
N LEU A 285 -1.67 -7.94 -3.32
CA LEU A 285 -2.16 -7.32 -4.55
C LEU A 285 -1.33 -6.08 -4.91
N GLU A 286 -1.09 -5.18 -3.95
CA GLU A 286 -0.25 -3.99 -4.18
C GLU A 286 1.20 -4.34 -4.58
N LEU A 287 1.75 -5.42 -4.02
CA LEU A 287 3.09 -5.90 -4.39
C LEU A 287 3.11 -6.44 -5.81
N SER A 288 2.08 -7.21 -6.23
CA SER A 288 1.93 -7.70 -7.60
C SER A 288 1.88 -6.54 -8.61
N ASP A 289 1.11 -5.49 -8.33
CA ASP A 289 1.02 -4.31 -9.18
C ASP A 289 2.38 -3.60 -9.29
N LYS A 290 3.13 -3.51 -8.19
CA LYS A 290 4.47 -2.91 -8.17
C LYS A 290 5.49 -3.76 -8.94
N GLU A 291 5.41 -5.09 -8.85
CA GLU A 291 6.27 -6.00 -9.61
C GLU A 291 6.06 -5.81 -11.12
N GLU A 292 4.82 -5.66 -11.58
CA GLU A 292 4.50 -5.35 -12.97
C GLU A 292 5.11 -4.01 -13.41
N VAL A 293 4.98 -2.96 -12.60
CA VAL A 293 5.59 -1.65 -12.88
C VAL A 293 7.12 -1.75 -12.97
N ILE A 294 7.76 -2.47 -12.04
CA ILE A 294 9.21 -2.69 -12.05
C ILE A 294 9.63 -3.40 -13.34
N HIS A 295 8.90 -4.45 -13.74
CA HIS A 295 9.17 -5.18 -14.96
C HIS A 295 9.08 -4.27 -16.20
N ASN A 296 8.03 -3.46 -16.30
CA ASN A 296 7.86 -2.50 -17.39
C ASN A 296 8.98 -1.45 -17.43
N LEU A 297 9.42 -0.96 -16.27
CA LEU A 297 10.54 -0.02 -16.17
C LEU A 297 11.87 -0.66 -16.61
N GLN A 298 12.08 -1.95 -16.34
CA GLN A 298 13.26 -2.67 -16.82
C GLN A 298 13.28 -2.77 -18.34
N ILE A 299 12.16 -3.15 -18.96
CA ILE A 299 12.03 -3.19 -20.44
C ILE A 299 12.31 -1.81 -21.04
N LEU A 300 11.73 -0.75 -20.48
CA LEU A 300 11.96 0.62 -20.98
C LEU A 300 13.42 1.04 -20.84
N LYS A 301 14.09 0.67 -19.75
CA LYS A 301 15.51 0.95 -19.54
C LYS A 301 16.37 0.27 -20.61
N GLU A 302 16.08 -0.99 -20.95
CA GLU A 302 16.78 -1.73 -22.00
C GLU A 302 16.58 -1.09 -23.38
N GLN A 303 15.34 -0.74 -23.73
CA GLN A 303 15.03 -0.04 -24.98
C GLN A 303 15.81 1.28 -25.10
N LYS A 304 15.86 2.07 -24.02
CA LYS A 304 16.57 3.35 -24.00
C LYS A 304 18.09 3.17 -24.09
N ALA A 305 18.64 2.10 -23.54
CA ALA A 305 20.06 1.76 -23.67
C ALA A 305 20.43 1.41 -25.12
N ILE A 306 19.56 0.69 -25.83
CA ILE A 306 19.72 0.40 -27.26
C ILE A 306 19.69 1.71 -28.07
N GLU A 307 18.69 2.57 -27.83
CA GLU A 307 18.58 3.86 -28.53
C GLU A 307 19.81 4.75 -28.32
N LEU A 308 20.34 4.80 -27.08
CA LEU A 308 21.58 5.52 -26.76
C LEU A 308 22.79 4.95 -27.53
N SER A 309 22.94 3.63 -27.58
CA SER A 309 24.00 2.97 -28.34
C SER A 309 23.94 3.31 -29.83
N ASP A 310 22.74 3.34 -30.42
CA ASP A 310 22.57 3.71 -31.82
C ASP A 310 22.87 5.19 -32.06
N LYS A 311 22.49 6.08 -31.14
CA LYS A 311 22.90 7.50 -31.20
C LYS A 311 24.41 7.67 -31.10
N ASP A 312 25.09 6.91 -30.24
CA ASP A 312 26.55 6.95 -30.12
C ASP A 312 27.24 6.51 -31.41
N LYS A 313 26.72 5.47 -32.08
CA LYS A 313 27.21 5.06 -33.42
C LYS A 313 27.03 6.17 -34.45
N ILE A 314 25.89 6.85 -34.45
CA ILE A 314 25.62 7.99 -35.36
C ILE A 314 26.60 9.12 -35.07
N ILE A 315 26.79 9.51 -33.81
CA ILE A 315 27.74 10.54 -33.40
C ILE A 315 29.15 10.18 -33.87
N ALA A 316 29.60 8.94 -33.67
CA ALA A 316 30.91 8.49 -34.13
C ALA A 316 31.06 8.58 -35.66
N SER A 317 30.00 8.25 -36.42
CA SER A 317 30.00 8.38 -37.88
C SER A 317 30.08 9.84 -38.35
N LEU A 318 29.36 10.75 -37.68
CA LEU A 318 29.38 12.17 -37.96
C LEU A 318 30.74 12.79 -37.62
N GLN A 319 31.32 12.42 -36.48
CA GLN A 319 32.67 12.85 -36.09
C GLN A 319 33.71 12.40 -37.13
N LYS A 320 33.62 11.16 -37.63
CA LYS A 320 34.50 10.66 -38.68
C LYS A 320 34.38 11.47 -39.97
N SER A 321 33.14 11.74 -40.42
CA SER A 321 32.87 12.56 -41.60
C SER A 321 33.40 13.99 -41.45
N LEU A 322 33.15 14.61 -40.29
CA LEU A 322 33.63 15.96 -39.97
C LEU A 322 35.17 16.02 -39.99
N ASN A 323 35.84 15.05 -39.39
CA ASN A 323 37.30 14.97 -39.39
C ASN A 323 37.87 14.82 -40.81
N GLU A 324 37.19 14.07 -41.68
CA GLU A 324 37.57 13.95 -43.08
C GLU A 324 37.39 15.27 -43.85
N GLN A 325 36.30 16.00 -43.60
CA GLN A 325 36.09 17.33 -44.16
C GLN A 325 37.15 18.34 -43.68
N ILE A 326 37.48 18.33 -42.38
CA ILE A 326 38.55 19.16 -41.81
C ILE A 326 39.89 18.83 -42.48
N ARG A 327 40.20 17.54 -42.68
CA ARG A 327 41.43 17.12 -43.37
C ARG A 327 41.48 17.64 -44.81
N LYS A 328 40.38 17.51 -45.56
CA LYS A 328 40.25 18.04 -46.93
C LYS A 328 40.45 19.56 -46.96
N ALA A 329 39.81 20.28 -46.05
CA ALA A 329 39.96 21.73 -45.92
C ALA A 329 41.40 22.14 -45.59
N ASN A 330 42.08 21.42 -44.70
CA ASN A 330 43.48 21.67 -44.34
C ASN A 330 44.45 21.44 -45.52
N GLU A 331 44.24 20.38 -46.32
CA GLU A 331 45.04 20.16 -47.54
C GLU A 331 44.82 21.28 -48.56
N LEU A 332 43.57 21.68 -48.80
CA LEU A 332 43.25 22.82 -49.67
C LEU A 332 43.92 24.11 -49.17
N TYR A 333 43.85 24.39 -47.86
CA TYR A 333 44.51 25.52 -47.25
C TYR A 333 46.03 25.48 -47.43
N LYS A 334 46.65 24.31 -47.26
CA LYS A 334 48.09 24.09 -47.48
C LYS A 334 48.48 24.36 -48.94
N HIS A 335 47.72 23.84 -49.90
CA HIS A 335 47.94 24.10 -51.32
C HIS A 335 47.80 25.59 -51.66
N ALA A 336 46.75 26.25 -51.16
CA ALA A 336 46.55 27.69 -51.32
C ALA A 336 47.72 28.50 -50.75
N ARG A 337 48.23 28.12 -49.57
CA ARG A 337 49.39 28.76 -48.93
C ARG A 337 50.67 28.61 -49.75
N ILE A 338 50.95 27.42 -50.30
CA ILE A 338 52.10 27.19 -51.17
C ILE A 338 51.97 28.05 -52.45
N ARG A 339 50.78 28.09 -53.05
CA ARG A 339 50.53 28.89 -54.25
C ARG A 339 50.70 30.39 -53.99
N LEU A 340 50.21 30.90 -52.86
CA LEU A 340 50.46 32.28 -52.42
C LEU A 340 51.95 32.57 -52.26
N LYS A 341 52.74 31.62 -51.72
CA LYS A 341 54.19 31.77 -51.60
C LYS A 341 54.88 31.85 -52.97
N MET A 342 54.46 31.02 -53.92
CA MET A 342 54.97 31.04 -55.30
C MET A 342 54.62 32.35 -56.02
N LEU A 343 53.36 32.80 -55.93
CA LEU A 343 52.97 34.09 -56.51
C LEU A 343 53.76 35.25 -55.91
N ARG A 344 54.03 35.24 -54.59
CA ARG A 344 54.87 36.27 -53.96
C ARG A 344 56.30 36.27 -54.50
N SER A 345 56.91 35.10 -54.72
CA SER A 345 58.24 35.03 -55.35
C SER A 345 58.22 35.50 -56.80
N GLU A 346 57.16 35.19 -57.54
CA GLU A 346 56.99 35.59 -58.94
C GLU A 346 56.83 37.11 -59.08
N ILE A 347 55.99 37.71 -58.22
CA ILE A 347 55.88 39.18 -58.09
C ILE A 347 57.24 39.79 -57.78
N ARG A 348 58.00 39.21 -56.84
CA ARG A 348 59.34 39.71 -56.49
C ARG A 348 60.31 39.66 -57.67
N MET A 349 60.35 38.56 -58.42
CA MET A 349 61.21 38.47 -59.61
C MET A 349 60.82 39.50 -60.67
N LYS A 350 59.51 39.72 -60.88
CA LYS A 350 59.00 40.74 -61.79
C LYS A 350 59.36 42.15 -61.33
N GLN A 351 59.38 42.39 -60.03
CA GLN A 351 59.87 43.65 -59.44
C GLN A 351 61.35 43.87 -59.73
N GLU A 352 62.19 42.83 -59.54
CA GLU A 352 63.63 42.88 -59.81
C GLU A 352 63.93 43.06 -61.32
N GLU A 353 63.11 42.50 -62.22
CA GLU A 353 63.18 42.78 -63.66
C GLU A 353 62.82 44.24 -64.00
N LEU A 354 61.77 44.77 -63.38
CA LEU A 354 61.37 46.17 -63.53
C LEU A 354 62.49 47.11 -63.08
N ASP A 355 63.11 46.85 -61.92
CA ASP A 355 64.20 47.67 -61.40
C ASP A 355 65.42 47.68 -62.34
N LYS A 356 65.75 46.54 -62.97
CA LYS A 356 66.82 46.47 -63.98
C LYS A 356 66.51 47.29 -65.22
N ILE A 357 65.27 47.22 -65.72
CA ILE A 357 64.83 48.02 -66.86
C ILE A 357 64.92 49.52 -66.52
N ASP A 358 64.51 49.89 -65.30
CA ASP A 358 64.58 51.27 -64.80
C ASP A 358 66.02 51.77 -64.70
N GLN A 359 66.96 50.90 -64.31
CA GLN A 359 68.39 51.22 -64.25
C GLN A 359 69.00 51.41 -65.65
N ASP A 360 68.67 50.53 -66.59
CA ASP A 360 69.14 50.61 -67.98
C ASP A 360 68.59 51.87 -68.69
N TYR A 361 67.34 52.24 -68.38
CA TYR A 361 66.74 53.50 -68.83
C TYR A 361 67.54 54.73 -68.35
N ARG A 362 67.90 54.78 -67.05
CA ARG A 362 68.70 55.88 -66.48
C ARG A 362 70.11 55.95 -67.07
N GLU A 363 70.72 54.81 -67.37
CA GLU A 363 72.06 54.76 -67.95
C GLU A 363 72.08 55.31 -69.38
N LYS A 364 71.05 54.98 -70.17
CA LYS A 364 70.81 55.58 -71.49
C LYS A 364 70.56 57.09 -71.43
N GLU A 365 69.78 57.54 -70.44
CA GLU A 365 69.50 58.97 -70.22
C GLU A 365 70.78 59.77 -69.88
N ASN A 366 71.65 59.20 -69.03
CA ASN A 366 72.94 59.81 -68.69
C ASN A 366 73.88 59.90 -69.91
N GLN A 367 73.96 58.84 -70.73
CA GLN A 367 74.74 58.86 -71.96
C GLN A 367 74.27 59.94 -72.94
N LEU A 368 72.95 60.13 -73.05
CA LEU A 368 72.37 61.17 -73.90
C LEU A 368 72.77 62.58 -73.42
N THR A 369 72.79 62.76 -72.11
CA THR A 369 73.17 64.02 -71.45
C THR A 369 74.67 64.33 -71.63
N GLU A 370 75.55 63.34 -71.46
CA GLU A 370 76.99 63.50 -71.73
C GLU A 370 77.30 63.83 -73.19
N PHE A 371 76.54 63.22 -74.11
CA PHE A 371 76.70 63.49 -75.54
C PHE A 371 76.33 64.95 -75.88
N GLN A 372 75.27 65.47 -75.28
CA GLN A 372 74.86 66.87 -75.44
C GLN A 372 75.92 67.85 -74.91
N ILE A 373 76.50 67.59 -73.73
CA ILE A 373 77.55 68.41 -73.14
C ILE A 373 78.83 68.44 -74.00
N THR A 374 79.17 67.31 -74.63
CA THR A 374 80.35 67.21 -75.51
C THR A 374 80.17 68.01 -76.81
N LEU A 375 78.96 68.01 -77.35
CA LEU A 375 78.60 68.75 -78.56
C LEU A 375 78.69 70.26 -78.33
N GLU A 376 78.25 70.72 -77.15
CA GLU A 376 78.30 72.13 -76.75
C GLU A 376 79.74 72.63 -76.52
N LYS A 377 80.63 71.77 -75.98
CA LYS A 377 82.07 72.07 -75.83
C LYS A 377 82.81 72.12 -77.17
N MET A 378 82.46 71.27 -78.14
CA MET A 378 83.07 71.27 -79.47
C MET A 378 82.79 72.58 -80.24
N GLN A 379 81.57 73.10 -80.16
CA GLN A 379 81.17 74.32 -80.89
C GLN A 379 81.89 75.60 -80.40
N ASN A 380 82.34 75.63 -79.15
CA ASN A 380 82.93 76.83 -78.52
C ASN A 380 84.47 76.91 -78.54
N SER A 381 85.16 75.96 -79.16
CA SER A 381 86.64 75.96 -79.20
C SER A 381 87.23 76.79 -80.37
N LYS A 382 88.34 77.50 -80.10
CA LYS A 382 88.99 78.43 -81.05
C LYS A 382 89.49 77.74 -82.33
N SER A 383 89.85 76.46 -82.29
CA SER A 383 90.23 75.68 -83.47
C SER A 383 89.05 75.39 -84.41
N TRP A 384 87.83 75.23 -83.87
CA TRP A 384 86.60 75.01 -84.64
C TRP A 384 86.18 76.28 -85.40
N ARG A 385 86.38 77.46 -84.80
CA ARG A 385 86.08 78.77 -85.43
C ARG A 385 87.04 79.13 -86.58
N TRP A 386 88.32 78.76 -86.49
CA TRP A 386 89.32 79.04 -87.55
C TRP A 386 89.29 78.04 -88.72
N THR A 387 88.76 76.83 -88.50
CA THR A 387 88.67 75.79 -89.55
C THR A 387 87.30 75.73 -90.23
N MET A 388 86.32 76.51 -89.77
CA MET A 388 84.95 76.57 -90.31
C MET A 388 84.84 76.95 -91.80
N PRO A 389 85.63 77.88 -92.37
CA PRO A 389 85.60 78.16 -93.81
C PRO A 389 86.18 77.00 -94.64
N PHE A 390 87.20 76.31 -94.11
CA PHE A 390 87.90 75.21 -94.79
C PHE A 390 87.18 73.86 -94.70
N ARG A 391 86.24 73.70 -93.76
CA ARG A 391 85.47 72.46 -93.55
C ARG A 391 84.10 72.44 -94.24
N LYS A 392 83.72 73.50 -94.94
CA LYS A 392 82.56 73.48 -95.87
C LYS A 392 82.88 72.90 -97.25
N PHE A 393 84.16 72.79 -97.63
CA PHE A 393 84.56 72.34 -98.98
C PHE A 393 85.84 71.50 -98.97
N GLY A 394 85.76 70.28 -98.43
CA GLY A 394 86.93 69.42 -98.33
C GLY A 394 86.62 67.94 -98.14
N SER A 395 86.08 67.29 -99.19
CA SER A 395 86.50 65.92 -99.53
C SER A 395 87.10 65.82 -100.95
N LEU A 396 87.38 66.95 -101.62
CA LEU A 396 88.11 66.97 -102.90
C LEU A 396 89.63 67.15 -102.73
N VAL A 397 90.09 67.63 -101.57
CA VAL A 397 91.53 67.94 -101.32
C VAL A 397 92.31 66.74 -100.76
N ASN A 398 91.63 65.75 -100.18
CA ASN A 398 92.31 64.56 -99.62
C ASN A 398 92.92 63.65 -100.70
N GLN A 399 92.54 63.79 -101.98
CA GLN A 399 93.14 62.99 -103.06
C GLN A 399 94.41 63.59 -103.68
N ILE A 400 94.71 64.88 -103.47
CA ILE A 400 95.89 65.52 -104.06
C ILE A 400 97.08 65.53 -103.08
N ILE A 401 96.83 65.56 -101.77
CA ILE A 401 97.89 65.60 -100.75
C ILE A 401 98.62 64.24 -100.61
N TYR A 402 97.93 63.12 -100.80
CA TYR A 402 98.56 61.80 -100.68
C TYR A 402 99.46 61.43 -101.88
N SER A 403 99.27 62.03 -103.05
CA SER A 403 100.18 61.82 -104.20
C SER A 403 101.45 62.67 -104.15
N ILE A 404 101.46 63.79 -103.43
CA ILE A 404 102.66 64.65 -103.30
C ILE A 404 103.57 64.16 -102.15
N ILE A 405 103.00 63.59 -101.09
CA ILE A 405 103.78 62.99 -100.00
C ILE A 405 104.42 61.65 -100.43
N GLY A 406 103.83 60.96 -101.41
CA GLY A 406 104.44 59.81 -102.08
C GLY A 406 105.70 60.14 -102.91
N PHE A 407 105.91 61.41 -103.29
CA PHE A 407 107.08 61.81 -104.10
C PHE A 407 108.21 62.45 -103.27
N LEU A 408 107.93 62.89 -102.03
CA LEU A 408 108.92 63.50 -101.13
C LEU A 408 109.50 62.51 -100.09
N HIS A 409 108.85 61.36 -99.87
CA HIS A 409 109.43 60.28 -99.05
C HIS A 409 110.49 59.48 -99.82
N ASP A 410 110.39 59.38 -101.15
CA ASP A 410 111.36 58.66 -101.99
C ASP A 410 112.62 59.49 -102.34
N ILE A 411 112.66 60.77 -101.99
CA ILE A 411 113.86 61.64 -102.14
C ILE A 411 114.67 61.74 -100.82
N TRP A 412 114.15 61.21 -99.69
CA TRP A 412 114.82 61.31 -98.38
C TRP A 412 115.58 60.05 -97.94
N THR A 413 115.56 58.98 -98.75
CA THR A 413 116.31 57.74 -98.46
C THR A 413 117.64 57.56 -99.22
N ASP A 414 118.03 58.49 -100.11
CA ASP A 414 119.22 58.32 -100.97
C ASP A 414 120.47 59.16 -100.64
N PHE A 415 120.47 60.06 -99.64
CA PHE A 415 121.74 60.71 -99.21
C PHE A 415 121.83 60.93 -97.69
N GLY A 416 122.64 60.08 -97.05
CA GLY A 416 122.89 60.07 -95.62
C GLY A 416 124.01 61.01 -95.13
N LYS A 417 123.72 61.61 -93.96
CA LYS A 417 124.59 62.07 -92.84
C LYS A 417 125.76 63.05 -93.11
N PRO A 418 125.98 63.99 -92.16
CA PRO A 418 126.97 63.75 -91.09
C PRO A 418 126.40 64.10 -89.69
N CYS A 419 126.70 63.39 -88.60
CA CYS A 419 127.96 63.32 -87.83
C CYS A 419 128.49 64.69 -87.31
N PRO A 420 129.20 64.74 -86.17
CA PRO A 420 128.63 65.27 -84.94
C PRO A 420 129.44 66.43 -84.34
N ILE A 421 129.06 67.69 -84.61
CA ILE A 421 129.59 68.90 -83.92
C ILE A 421 128.49 69.88 -83.45
N LEU A 422 127.21 69.73 -83.85
CA LEU A 422 126.09 70.59 -83.40
C LEU A 422 124.98 69.88 -82.58
N VAL A 423 125.24 68.69 -82.03
CA VAL A 423 124.33 68.01 -81.07
C VAL A 423 124.36 68.65 -79.67
N ARG A 424 125.38 69.44 -79.32
CA ARG A 424 125.65 69.73 -77.91
C ARG A 424 125.33 71.15 -77.45
N PHE A 425 124.96 72.07 -78.33
CA PHE A 425 124.51 73.39 -77.91
C PHE A 425 123.07 73.37 -77.36
N ILE A 426 122.17 72.62 -78.01
CA ILE A 426 120.75 72.57 -77.63
C ILE A 426 120.50 71.62 -76.44
N ARG A 427 121.45 70.72 -76.13
CA ARG A 427 121.31 69.78 -75.01
C ARG A 427 121.56 70.41 -73.62
N HIS A 428 121.95 71.69 -73.50
CA HIS A 428 122.41 72.20 -72.20
C HIS A 428 122.00 73.61 -71.77
N LYS A 429 121.57 74.52 -72.66
CA LYS A 429 121.18 75.89 -72.24
C LYS A 429 119.67 76.11 -72.02
N LEU A 430 118.81 75.22 -72.49
CA LEU A 430 117.35 75.37 -72.38
C LEU A 430 116.66 74.19 -71.68
N LEU A 431 117.17 73.82 -70.50
CA LEU A 431 116.35 73.22 -69.42
C LEU A 431 116.38 71.69 -69.25
N LYS A 432 117.59 71.16 -69.02
CA LYS A 432 117.89 70.30 -67.86
C LYS A 432 116.86 69.21 -67.48
N ARG A 433 117.20 67.96 -67.87
CA ARG A 433 117.21 66.77 -67.00
C ARG A 433 115.90 66.30 -66.32
N TRP A 434 115.40 65.19 -66.85
CA TRP A 434 115.03 63.92 -66.18
C TRP A 434 115.96 63.51 -65.00
N PRO A 435 115.63 62.52 -64.11
CA PRO A 435 115.30 61.12 -64.46
C PRO A 435 114.31 60.41 -63.47
N PRO A 436 114.24 59.07 -63.31
CA PRO A 436 113.41 58.11 -64.08
C PRO A 436 112.67 57.03 -63.21
N GLN A 437 112.06 56.02 -63.87
CA GLN A 437 111.81 54.58 -63.54
C GLN A 437 111.94 54.06 -62.08
N GLU A 438 111.13 53.08 -61.63
CA GLU A 438 111.22 51.63 -61.93
C GLU A 438 109.95 50.89 -61.43
N LEU A 439 109.34 49.97 -62.22
CA LEU A 439 109.51 48.50 -62.15
C LEU A 439 109.19 47.85 -60.78
N LEU A 440 107.93 47.42 -60.60
CA LEU A 440 107.53 46.00 -60.47
C LEU A 440 106.02 45.86 -60.72
#